data_AF-A0A1F7ICT5-F1
#
_entry.id   AF-A0A1F7ICT5-F1
#
_cell.length_a   1.000
_cell.length_b   1.000
_cell.length_c   1.000
_cell.angle_alpha   90.00
_cell.angle_beta   90.00
_cell.angle_gamma   90.00
#
_symmetry.space_group_name_H-M   'P 1'
#
loop_
_entity.id
_entity.type
_entity.pdbx_description
1 polymer ?
#
loop_
_entity_poly.entity_id
_entity_poly.type
_entity_poly.pdbx_seq_one_letter_code
_entity_poly.pdbx_strand_id
1 'polypeptide(L)'
;MKQSAFKQLNSSLVITGKIFIFLLIFFYAIVNIFSSQRISPLYFQLAKENRDGVVDFLSKIKSLPVFNSFLAMNKNIYGNSLEDEVFAESLKRGQNIEEYELLLQKNPKSRDVLYNLYVLHLEDGNELKAEGYLKKTREIDPSIED
;
A
#
# COMPACT_ATOMS: atom_id res chain seq x y z
N MET A 1 -4.26 -61.83 31.32
CA MET A 1 -3.97 -60.41 31.67
C MET A 1 -3.19 -59.64 30.60
N LYS A 2 -2.12 -60.18 29.96
CA LYS A 2 -1.29 -59.41 29.00
C LYS A 2 -2.03 -58.91 27.73
N GLN A 3 -2.99 -59.65 27.20
CA GLN A 3 -3.75 -59.24 25.98
C GLN A 3 -4.64 -58.01 26.20
N SER A 4 -5.18 -57.80 27.41
CA SER A 4 -6.02 -56.65 27.74
C SER A 4 -5.22 -55.35 27.75
N ALA A 5 -4.02 -55.37 28.35
CA ALA A 5 -3.15 -54.21 28.45
C ALA A 5 -2.65 -53.75 27.07
N PHE A 6 -2.34 -54.70 26.16
CA PHE A 6 -1.87 -54.38 24.81
C PHE A 6 -2.97 -53.74 23.94
N LYS A 7 -4.22 -54.20 24.08
CA LYS A 7 -5.38 -53.61 23.40
C LYS A 7 -5.67 -52.18 23.91
N GLN A 8 -5.51 -51.97 25.22
CA GLN A 8 -5.71 -50.67 25.87
C GLN A 8 -4.62 -49.65 25.49
N LEU A 9 -3.37 -50.11 25.33
CA LEU A 9 -2.24 -49.29 24.86
C LEU A 9 -2.45 -48.82 23.40
N ASN A 10 -2.87 -49.74 22.52
CA ASN A 10 -3.17 -49.42 21.13
C ASN A 10 -4.35 -48.43 21.00
N SER A 11 -5.39 -48.56 21.82
CA SER A 11 -6.48 -47.58 21.83
C SER A 11 -6.04 -46.19 22.29
N SER A 12 -5.13 -46.10 23.27
CA SER A 12 -4.59 -44.83 23.76
C SER A 12 -3.75 -44.13 22.68
N LEU A 13 -2.89 -44.86 21.97
CA LEU A 13 -2.12 -44.34 20.84
C LEU A 13 -3.01 -43.80 19.71
N VAL A 14 -4.09 -44.51 19.38
CA VAL A 14 -5.06 -44.06 18.36
C VAL A 14 -5.78 -42.78 18.80
N ILE A 15 -6.15 -42.67 20.08
CA ILE A 15 -6.81 -41.47 20.62
C ILE A 15 -5.85 -40.28 20.60
N THR A 16 -4.61 -40.45 21.08
CA THR A 16 -3.58 -39.40 21.07
C THR A 16 -3.27 -38.94 19.65
N GLY A 17 -3.16 -39.85 18.68
CA GLY A 17 -2.98 -39.51 17.28
C GLY A 17 -4.14 -38.68 16.70
N LYS A 18 -5.39 -39.03 17.04
CA LYS A 18 -6.57 -38.24 16.63
C LYS A 18 -6.56 -36.83 17.24
N ILE A 19 -6.20 -36.71 18.52
CA ILE A 19 -6.08 -35.40 19.19
C ILE A 19 -5.00 -34.55 18.50
N PHE A 20 -3.85 -35.15 18.20
CA PHE A 20 -2.76 -34.44 17.51
C PHE A 20 -3.19 -33.95 16.12
N ILE A 21 -3.85 -34.80 15.33
CA ILE A 21 -4.39 -34.41 14.02
C ILE A 21 -5.42 -33.27 14.16
N PHE A 22 -6.32 -33.36 15.15
CA PHE A 22 -7.28 -32.30 15.41
C PHE A 22 -6.59 -30.97 15.75
N LEU A 23 -5.55 -31.00 16.59
CA LEU A 23 -4.77 -29.81 16.93
C LEU A 23 -4.06 -29.21 15.70
N LEU A 24 -3.54 -30.03 14.79
CA LEU A 24 -2.95 -29.54 13.54
C LEU A 24 -3.99 -28.87 12.64
N ILE A 25 -5.16 -29.47 12.47
CA ILE A 25 -6.26 -28.88 11.68
C ILE A 25 -6.72 -27.57 12.31
N PHE A 26 -6.87 -27.55 13.64
CA PHE A 26 -7.26 -26.37 14.39
C PHE A 26 -6.24 -25.24 14.26
N PHE A 27 -4.95 -25.57 14.42
CA PHE A 27 -3.87 -24.62 14.21
C PHE A 27 -3.84 -24.08 12.78
N TYR A 28 -3.98 -24.94 11.77
CA TYR A 28 -4.09 -24.54 10.37
C TYR A 28 -5.26 -23.57 10.14
N ALA A 29 -6.43 -23.85 10.72
CA ALA A 29 -7.60 -22.99 10.60
C ALA A 29 -7.36 -21.62 11.26
N ILE A 30 -6.72 -21.59 12.44
CA ILE A 30 -6.33 -20.33 13.10
C ILE A 30 -5.41 -19.51 12.19
N VAL A 31 -4.34 -20.13 11.67
CA VAL A 31 -3.41 -19.44 10.77
C VAL A 31 -4.14 -18.92 9.54
N ASN A 32 -5.03 -19.71 8.94
CA ASN A 32 -5.81 -19.30 7.77
C ASN A 32 -6.69 -18.08 8.06
N ILE A 33 -7.41 -18.07 9.20
CA ILE A 33 -8.24 -16.94 9.61
C ILE A 33 -7.38 -15.68 9.80
N PHE A 34 -6.27 -15.78 10.53
CA PHE A 34 -5.38 -14.64 10.73
C PHE A 34 -4.74 -14.14 9.43
N SER A 35 -4.37 -15.04 8.53
CA SER A 35 -3.85 -14.69 7.21
C SER A 35 -4.91 -13.98 6.36
N SER A 36 -6.18 -14.42 6.42
CA SER A 36 -7.27 -13.82 5.64
C SER A 36 -7.56 -12.36 6.04
N GLN A 37 -7.34 -12.01 7.31
CA GLN A 37 -7.52 -10.65 7.82
C GLN A 37 -6.44 -9.67 7.32
N ARG A 38 -5.33 -10.17 6.77
CA ARG A 38 -4.25 -9.35 6.21
C ARG A 38 -4.39 -9.10 4.70
N ILE A 39 -5.43 -9.64 4.07
CA ILE A 39 -5.68 -9.38 2.65
C ILE A 39 -6.05 -7.90 2.49
N SER A 40 -5.36 -7.21 1.57
CA SER A 40 -5.59 -5.80 1.30
C SER A 40 -7.05 -5.56 0.86
N PRO A 41 -7.75 -4.54 1.42
CA PRO A 41 -9.08 -4.13 0.95
C PRO A 41 -9.14 -3.89 -0.56
N LEU A 42 -8.03 -3.46 -1.17
CA LEU A 42 -7.89 -3.25 -2.61
C LEU A 42 -8.24 -4.50 -3.43
N TYR A 43 -7.88 -5.70 -2.93
CA TYR A 43 -8.23 -6.95 -3.60
C TYR A 43 -9.74 -7.11 -3.76
N PHE A 44 -10.51 -6.80 -2.71
CA PHE A 44 -11.98 -6.90 -2.76
C PHE A 44 -12.61 -5.82 -3.63
N GLN A 45 -11.99 -4.63 -3.73
CA GLN A 45 -12.47 -3.59 -4.63
C GLN A 45 -12.24 -3.99 -6.09
N LEU A 46 -11.08 -4.54 -6.42
CA LEU A 46 -10.78 -5.07 -7.75
C LEU A 46 -11.70 -6.25 -8.12
N ALA A 47 -11.92 -7.18 -7.20
CA ALA A 47 -12.79 -8.34 -7.41
C ALA A 47 -14.27 -7.97 -7.59
N LYS A 48 -14.68 -6.79 -7.11
CA LYS A 48 -16.03 -6.24 -7.29
C LYS A 48 -16.17 -5.36 -8.53
N GLU A 49 -15.15 -5.28 -9.39
CA GLU A 49 -15.12 -4.38 -10.54
C GLU A 49 -15.40 -2.92 -10.14
N ASN A 50 -14.92 -2.51 -8.96
CA ASN A 50 -15.07 -1.15 -8.51
C ASN A 50 -14.03 -0.27 -9.20
N ARG A 51 -14.51 0.72 -9.96
CA ARG A 51 -13.70 1.74 -10.64
C ARG A 51 -12.68 2.40 -9.71
N ASP A 52 -13.07 2.79 -8.50
CA ASP A 52 -12.18 3.45 -7.54
C ASP A 52 -11.01 2.55 -7.14
N GLY A 53 -11.28 1.24 -6.98
CA GLY A 53 -10.24 0.26 -6.69
C GLY A 53 -9.28 0.04 -7.85
N VAL A 54 -9.78 0.11 -9.08
CA VAL A 54 -8.94 0.08 -10.28
C VAL A 54 -8.08 1.33 -10.38
N VAL A 55 -8.63 2.51 -10.09
CA VAL A 55 -7.87 3.77 -10.04
C VAL A 55 -6.76 3.70 -8.99
N ASP A 56 -7.06 3.25 -7.77
CA ASP A 56 -6.06 3.10 -6.69
C ASP A 56 -4.97 2.08 -7.06
N PHE A 57 -5.36 0.93 -7.62
CA PHE A 57 -4.42 -0.08 -8.09
C PHE A 57 -3.50 0.46 -9.17
N LEU A 58 -4.07 1.01 -10.25
CA LEU A 58 -3.32 1.57 -11.37
C LEU A 58 -2.39 2.70 -10.90
N SER A 59 -2.85 3.54 -9.97
CA SER A 59 -2.05 4.62 -9.40
C SER A 59 -0.82 4.11 -8.65
N LYS A 60 -0.91 2.98 -7.95
CA LYS A 60 0.21 2.38 -7.22
C LYS A 60 1.23 1.69 -8.12
N ILE A 61 0.80 1.21 -9.29
CA ILE A 61 1.68 0.50 -10.22
C ILE A 61 2.20 1.37 -11.36
N LYS A 62 1.95 2.69 -11.36
CA LYS A 62 2.34 3.65 -12.44
C LYS A 62 3.81 3.56 -12.85
N SER A 63 4.71 3.26 -11.91
CA SER A 63 6.15 3.14 -12.15
C SER A 63 6.60 1.77 -12.67
N LEU A 64 5.70 0.77 -12.69
CA LEU A 64 6.03 -0.59 -13.08
C LEU A 64 5.87 -0.78 -14.59
N PRO A 65 6.71 -1.60 -15.26
CA PRO A 65 6.62 -1.86 -16.70
C PRO A 65 5.26 -2.42 -17.15
N VAL A 66 4.53 -3.08 -16.24
CA VAL A 66 3.23 -3.70 -16.53
C VAL A 66 2.07 -2.70 -16.58
N PHE A 67 2.28 -1.46 -16.11
CA PHE A 67 1.24 -0.44 -15.98
C PHE A 67 0.44 -0.24 -17.27
N ASN A 68 1.12 -0.02 -18.39
CA ASN A 68 0.47 0.27 -19.68
C ASN A 68 -0.47 -0.85 -20.12
N SER A 69 -0.10 -2.11 -19.84
CA SER A 69 -0.94 -3.27 -20.15
C SER A 69 -2.22 -3.28 -19.30
N PHE A 70 -2.08 -3.07 -17.99
CA PHE A 70 -3.23 -3.00 -17.08
C PHE A 70 -4.13 -1.79 -17.37
N LEU A 71 -3.55 -0.63 -17.68
CA LEU A 71 -4.31 0.56 -18.05
C LEU A 71 -5.13 0.30 -19.32
N ALA A 72 -4.51 -0.23 -20.37
CA ALA A 72 -5.21 -0.54 -21.62
C ALA A 72 -6.34 -1.55 -21.42
N MET A 73 -6.10 -2.61 -20.63
CA MET A 73 -7.12 -3.60 -20.29
C MET A 73 -8.32 -2.96 -19.59
N ASN A 74 -8.08 -2.09 -18.60
CA ASN A 74 -9.13 -1.48 -17.81
C ASN A 74 -9.84 -0.32 -18.54
N LYS A 75 -9.16 0.39 -19.44
CA LYS A 75 -9.79 1.42 -20.31
C LYS A 75 -10.89 0.83 -21.19
N ASN A 76 -10.78 -0.43 -21.60
CA ASN A 76 -11.83 -1.11 -22.36
C ASN A 76 -13.11 -1.33 -21.53
N ILE A 77 -13.00 -1.39 -20.19
CA ILE A 77 -14.11 -1.63 -19.27
C ILE A 77 -14.69 -0.28 -18.78
N TYR A 78 -13.83 0.65 -18.38
CA TYR A 78 -14.20 1.88 -17.69
C TYR A 78 -14.14 3.14 -18.57
N GLY A 79 -13.68 3.03 -19.82
CA GLY A 79 -13.57 4.12 -20.76
C GLY A 79 -12.32 4.99 -20.58
N ASN A 80 -12.21 6.03 -21.41
CA ASN A 80 -11.00 6.84 -21.52
C ASN A 80 -10.74 7.75 -20.32
N SER A 81 -11.77 8.16 -19.58
CA SER A 81 -11.61 9.00 -18.38
C SER A 81 -10.87 8.29 -17.24
N LEU A 82 -10.72 6.96 -17.30
CA LEU A 82 -9.96 6.21 -16.30
C LEU A 82 -8.50 6.69 -16.22
N GLU A 83 -7.91 7.00 -17.36
CA GLU A 83 -6.53 7.49 -17.42
C GLU A 83 -6.41 8.84 -16.72
N ASP A 84 -7.33 9.76 -17.00
CA ASP A 84 -7.37 11.06 -16.35
C ASP A 84 -7.47 10.92 -14.82
N GLU A 85 -8.30 10.01 -14.33
CA GLU A 85 -8.46 9.72 -12.90
C GLU A 85 -7.18 9.15 -12.26
N VAL A 86 -6.50 8.23 -12.96
CA VAL A 86 -5.23 7.62 -12.51
C VAL A 86 -4.09 8.65 -12.41
N PHE A 87 -4.12 9.67 -13.26
CA PHE A 87 -3.11 10.73 -13.28
C PHE A 87 -3.54 12.01 -12.55
N ALA A 88 -4.80 12.16 -12.14
CA ALA A 88 -5.35 13.38 -11.56
C ALA A 88 -4.52 13.90 -10.37
N GLU A 89 -4.13 13.02 -9.45
CA GLU A 89 -3.34 13.39 -8.28
C GLU A 89 -1.93 13.88 -8.68
N SER A 90 -1.27 13.18 -9.61
CA SER A 90 0.06 13.55 -10.12
C SER A 90 0.02 14.90 -10.84
N LEU A 91 -1.01 15.14 -11.66
CA LEU A 91 -1.20 16.42 -12.35
C LEU A 91 -1.46 17.56 -11.36
N LYS A 92 -2.33 17.34 -10.37
CA LYS A 92 -2.61 18.31 -9.32
C LYS A 92 -1.37 18.64 -8.49
N ARG A 93 -0.57 17.63 -8.13
CA ARG A 93 0.71 17.81 -7.42
C ARG A 93 1.69 18.64 -8.25
N GLY A 94 1.81 18.38 -9.55
CA GLY A 94 2.61 19.19 -10.46
C GLY A 94 2.18 20.67 -10.48
N GLN A 95 0.87 20.92 -10.60
CA GLN A 95 0.32 22.29 -10.55
C GLN A 95 0.62 22.99 -9.23
N ASN A 96 0.46 22.29 -8.10
CA ASN A 96 0.78 22.83 -6.78
C ASN A 96 2.27 23.18 -6.66
N ILE A 97 3.17 22.33 -7.16
CA ILE A 97 4.61 22.59 -7.18
C ILE A 97 4.89 23.89 -7.94
N GLU A 98 4.33 24.03 -9.15
CA GLU A 98 4.50 25.25 -9.95
C GLU A 98 3.98 26.50 -9.23
N GLU A 99 2.81 26.43 -8.59
CA GLU A 99 2.25 27.54 -7.83
C GLU A 99 3.14 27.93 -6.63
N TYR A 100 3.62 26.95 -5.86
CA TYR A 100 4.51 27.21 -4.74
C TYR A 100 5.87 27.75 -5.20
N GLU A 101 6.41 27.29 -6.34
CA GLU A 101 7.64 27.85 -6.91
C GLU A 101 7.45 29.33 -7.31
N LEU A 102 6.29 29.69 -7.87
CA LEU A 102 5.95 31.10 -8.15
C LEU A 102 5.79 31.94 -6.87
N LEU A 103 5.21 31.37 -5.81
CA LEU A 103 5.13 32.04 -4.51
C LEU A 103 6.51 32.25 -3.90
N LEU A 104 7.40 31.27 -4.05
CA LEU A 104 8.77 31.35 -3.56
C LEU A 104 9.58 32.44 -4.27
N GLN A 105 9.33 32.69 -5.56
CA GLN A 105 9.96 33.82 -6.27
C GLN A 105 9.61 35.17 -5.64
N LYS A 106 8.38 35.32 -5.14
CA LYS A 106 7.90 36.55 -4.49
C LYS A 106 8.37 36.65 -3.04
N ASN A 107 8.48 35.51 -2.34
CA ASN A 107 8.95 35.43 -0.97
C ASN A 107 9.96 34.28 -0.78
N PRO A 108 11.24 34.50 -1.09
CA PRO A 108 12.26 33.44 -1.11
C PRO A 108 12.57 32.81 0.25
N LYS A 109 12.17 33.46 1.35
CA LYS A 109 12.37 32.99 2.73
C LYS A 109 11.07 32.57 3.41
N SER A 110 10.03 32.30 2.62
CA SER A 110 8.78 31.76 3.15
C SER A 110 9.00 30.31 3.59
N ARG A 111 9.16 30.10 4.90
CA ARG A 111 9.33 28.79 5.52
C ARG A 111 8.24 27.80 5.09
N ASP A 112 6.98 28.23 5.16
CA ASP A 112 5.83 27.35 4.88
C ASP A 112 5.79 26.93 3.40
N VAL A 113 6.13 27.84 2.49
CA VAL A 113 6.22 27.52 1.04
C VAL A 113 7.36 26.54 0.78
N LEU A 114 8.53 26.75 1.38
CA LEU A 114 9.66 25.83 1.26
C LEU A 114 9.33 24.45 1.83
N TYR A 115 8.64 24.38 2.97
CA TYR A 115 8.21 23.10 3.56
C TYR A 115 7.17 22.39 2.69
N ASN A 116 6.20 23.12 2.13
CA ASN A 116 5.21 22.52 1.22
C ASN A 116 5.87 21.98 -0.06
N LEU A 117 6.88 22.69 -0.61
CA LEU A 117 7.66 22.17 -1.73
C LEU A 117 8.45 20.92 -1.37
N TYR A 118 9.00 20.85 -0.15
CA TYR A 118 9.63 19.62 0.35
C TYR A 118 8.66 18.44 0.34
N VAL A 119 7.48 18.59 0.97
CA VAL A 119 6.47 17.52 1.05
C VAL A 119 6.02 17.08 -0.34
N LEU A 120 5.70 18.02 -1.24
CA LEU A 120 5.24 17.70 -2.58
C LEU A 120 6.32 16.99 -3.41
N HIS A 121 7.59 17.38 -3.30
CA HIS A 121 8.67 16.68 -4.00
C HIS A 121 8.97 15.30 -3.42
N LEU A 122 8.78 15.11 -2.11
CA LEU A 122 8.91 13.80 -1.48
C LEU A 122 7.82 12.84 -2.00
N GLU A 123 6.58 13.31 -2.06
CA GLU A 123 5.45 12.55 -2.64
C GLU A 123 5.63 12.24 -4.14
N ASP A 124 6.30 13.13 -4.87
CA ASP A 124 6.61 12.95 -6.30
C ASP A 124 7.81 12.01 -6.53
N GLY A 125 8.47 11.53 -5.47
CA GLY A 125 9.67 10.69 -5.54
C GLY A 125 10.93 11.45 -5.96
N ASN A 126 10.90 12.78 -5.93
CA ASN A 126 12.05 13.63 -6.25
C ASN A 126 12.82 14.00 -4.96
N GLU A 127 13.46 13.00 -4.37
CA GLU A 127 14.18 13.12 -3.09
C GLU A 127 15.23 14.25 -3.13
N LEU A 128 15.96 14.38 -4.23
CA LEU A 128 16.99 15.43 -4.39
C LEU A 128 16.42 16.84 -4.28
N LYS A 129 15.28 17.11 -4.95
CA LYS A 129 14.62 18.42 -4.83
C LYS A 129 14.01 18.60 -3.45
N ALA A 130 13.39 17.54 -2.91
CA ALA A 130 12.76 17.56 -1.60
C ALA A 130 13.79 17.98 -0.52
N GLU A 131 14.91 17.28 -0.44
CA GLU A 131 16.00 17.59 0.50
C GLU A 131 16.53 19.02 0.34
N GLY A 132 16.65 19.48 -0.91
CA GLY A 132 17.05 20.85 -1.22
C GLY A 132 16.11 21.90 -0.62
N TYR A 133 14.80 21.67 -0.65
CA TYR A 133 13.82 22.57 -0.05
C TYR A 133 13.78 22.45 1.48
N LEU A 134 13.85 21.25 2.03
CA LEU A 134 13.93 21.01 3.48
C LEU A 134 15.13 21.72 4.12
N LYS A 135 16.29 21.65 3.46
CA LYS A 135 17.49 22.37 3.92
C LYS A 135 17.24 23.87 4.05
N LYS A 136 16.63 24.49 3.02
CA LYS A 136 16.30 25.92 3.05
C LYS A 136 15.27 26.24 4.13
N THR A 137 14.30 25.36 4.36
CA THR A 137 13.34 25.48 5.45
C THR A 137 14.04 25.52 6.80
N ARG A 138 14.98 24.61 7.05
CA ARG A 138 15.76 24.53 8.30
C ARG A 138 16.72 25.70 8.52
N GLU A 139 17.23 26.30 7.44
CA GLU A 139 18.01 27.54 7.52
C GLU A 139 17.17 28.71 8.08
N ILE A 140 15.85 28.67 7.94
CA ILE A 140 14.92 29.67 8.47
C ILE A 140 14.39 29.27 9.84
N ASP A 141 14.03 27.99 10.00
CA ASP A 141 13.46 27.44 11.23
C ASP A 141 14.09 26.07 11.54
N PRO A 142 15.14 26.04 12.37
CA PRO A 142 15.86 24.81 12.72
C PRO A 142 15.03 23.81 13.53
N SER A 143 13.85 24.19 14.03
CA SER A 143 13.00 23.30 14.82
C SER A 143 12.16 22.31 13.98
N ILE A 144 12.22 22.43 12.66
CA ILE A 144 11.48 21.55 11.75
C ILE A 144 12.17 20.18 11.62
N GLU A 145 11.43 19.15 12.07
CA GLU A 145 11.77 17.73 11.98
C GLU A 145 11.15 17.08 10.72
N ASP A 146 11.67 15.90 10.35
CA ASP A 146 11.23 15.08 9.20
C ASP A 146 10.04 14.18 9.54
#